data_AF-A0A6B2UK20-F1
#
_entry.id   AF-A0A6B2UK20-F1
#
_cell.length_a   1.000
_cell.length_b   1.000
_cell.length_c   1.000
_cell.angle_alpha   90.00
_cell.angle_beta   90.00
_cell.angle_gamma   90.00
#
_symmetry.space_group_name_H-M   'P 1'
#
loop_
_entity.id
_entity.type
_entity.pdbx_description
1 polymer ?
#
loop_
_entity_poly.entity_id
_entity_poly.type
_entity_poly.pdbx_seq_one_letter_code
_entity_poly.pdbx_strand_id
1 'polypeptide(L)'
;MSALPPGFGLPLRAALAESVDRLPSGAGWVYEPKFDGHRLLVVRGEGVVLQARSGRRVTGAFPDLVAAAEPLPEGTVLDGEVVVWTDGRTDFAAVQRRAAATAARAPALA
;
A
#
# COMPACT_ATOMS: atom_id res chain seq x y z
N MET A 1 -23.45 -4.29 3.66
CA MET A 1 -23.73 -3.13 2.76
C MET A 1 -22.39 -2.45 2.57
N SER A 2 -21.93 -2.17 1.34
CA SER A 2 -20.56 -1.67 1.13
C SER A 2 -20.29 -0.39 1.92
N ALA A 3 -19.41 -0.47 2.92
CA ALA A 3 -19.02 0.68 3.76
C ALA A 3 -18.13 1.70 3.00
N LEU A 4 -17.76 1.41 1.76
CA LEU A 4 -17.00 2.32 0.91
C LEU A 4 -17.93 3.37 0.25
N PRO A 5 -17.45 4.62 0.10
CA PRO A 5 -18.21 5.67 -0.58
C PRO A 5 -18.65 5.24 -2.00
N PRO A 6 -19.77 5.79 -2.51
CA PRO A 6 -20.18 5.56 -3.90
C PRO A 6 -19.04 5.87 -4.88
N GLY A 7 -18.76 4.94 -5.80
CA GLY A 7 -17.65 5.06 -6.76
C GLY A 7 -16.33 4.44 -6.30
N PHE A 8 -16.20 4.03 -5.03
CA PHE A 8 -15.03 3.30 -4.52
C PHE A 8 -15.27 1.79 -4.55
N GLY A 9 -15.29 1.24 -5.76
CA GLY A 9 -15.32 -0.21 -6.01
C GLY A 9 -13.93 -0.75 -6.35
N LEU A 10 -13.58 -1.92 -5.83
CA LEU A 10 -12.35 -2.61 -6.25
C LEU A 10 -12.49 -3.11 -7.71
N PRO A 11 -11.45 -3.01 -8.55
CA PRO A 11 -10.15 -2.42 -8.23
C PRO A 11 -10.18 -0.87 -8.28
N LEU A 12 -9.57 -0.24 -7.27
CA LEU A 12 -9.38 1.22 -7.23
C LEU A 12 -8.20 1.63 -8.11
N ARG A 13 -8.31 2.80 -8.75
CA ARG A 13 -7.20 3.40 -9.52
C ARG A 13 -6.39 4.32 -8.61
N ALA A 14 -5.08 4.09 -8.55
CA ALA A 14 -4.15 4.93 -7.81
C ALA A 14 -3.65 6.08 -8.71
N ALA A 15 -3.50 7.27 -8.14
CA ALA A 15 -2.93 8.41 -8.86
C ALA A 15 -1.46 8.14 -9.22
N LEU A 16 -1.02 8.56 -10.40
CA LEU A 16 0.37 8.40 -10.84
C LEU A 16 1.10 9.74 -10.76
N ALA A 17 2.37 9.69 -10.37
CA ALA A 17 3.25 10.84 -10.41
C ALA A 17 3.85 11.00 -11.82
N GLU A 18 4.02 12.24 -12.24
CA GLU A 18 4.77 12.60 -13.44
C GLU A 18 6.27 12.72 -13.11
N SER A 19 7.12 12.25 -14.02
CA SER A 19 8.57 12.43 -13.87
C SER A 19 8.96 13.85 -14.27
N VAL A 20 9.69 14.54 -13.40
CA VAL A 20 10.14 15.92 -13.62
C VAL A 20 11.64 16.04 -13.37
N ASP A 21 12.31 16.92 -14.11
CA ASP A 21 13.75 17.15 -13.95
C ASP A 21 14.09 17.94 -12.69
N ARG A 22 13.13 18.73 -12.19
CA ARG A 22 13.29 19.56 -10.99
C ARG A 22 12.03 19.47 -10.14
N LEU A 23 12.23 19.35 -8.83
CA LEU A 23 11.11 19.39 -7.88
C LEU A 23 10.38 20.72 -8.01
N PRO A 24 9.04 20.70 -8.09
CA PRO A 24 8.26 21.92 -8.16
C PRO A 24 8.41 22.71 -6.85
N SER A 25 8.21 24.02 -6.92
CA SER A 25 8.39 24.94 -5.79
C SER A 25 7.23 25.95 -5.72
N GLY A 26 7.09 26.59 -4.57
CA GLY A 26 6.04 27.59 -4.31
C GLY A 26 4.97 27.11 -3.33
N ALA A 27 4.01 27.99 -3.05
CA ALA A 27 2.90 27.68 -2.15
C ALA A 27 2.03 26.56 -2.73
N GLY A 28 1.61 25.63 -1.86
CA GLY A 28 0.74 24.51 -2.23
C GLY A 28 1.46 23.18 -2.50
N TRP A 29 2.79 23.16 -2.48
CA TRP A 29 3.56 21.92 -2.60
C TRP A 29 3.86 21.30 -1.24
N VAL A 30 3.67 19.99 -1.15
CA VAL A 30 4.11 19.14 -0.03
C VAL A 30 5.06 18.10 -0.60
N TYR A 31 6.11 17.75 0.15
CA TYR A 31 7.12 16.80 -0.27
C TYR A 31 7.09 15.58 0.65
N GLU A 32 7.06 14.40 0.04
CA GLU A 32 7.17 13.11 0.72
C GLU A 32 8.38 12.35 0.17
N PRO A 33 9.08 11.55 1.00
CA PRO A 33 10.13 10.66 0.51
C PRO A 33 9.58 9.69 -0.53
N LYS A 34 10.30 9.54 -1.64
CA LYS A 34 10.02 8.47 -2.60
C LYS A 34 10.67 7.17 -2.10
N PHE A 35 9.88 6.26 -1.56
CA PHE A 35 10.33 4.92 -1.22
C PHE A 35 10.39 4.01 -2.46
N ASP A 36 11.35 3.08 -2.48
CA ASP A 36 11.37 1.95 -3.40
C ASP A 36 10.80 0.73 -2.67
N GLY A 37 9.53 0.42 -2.92
CA GLY A 37 8.80 -0.63 -2.21
C GLY A 37 7.71 -1.31 -3.04
N HIS A 38 6.64 -1.72 -2.37
CA HIS A 38 5.47 -2.29 -3.02
C HIS A 38 4.23 -1.44 -2.74
N ARG A 39 3.83 -0.62 -3.72
CA ARG A 39 2.62 0.20 -3.62
C ARG A 39 1.37 -0.63 -3.37
N LEU A 40 0.67 -0.29 -2.29
CA LEU A 40 -0.55 -0.95 -1.85
C LEU A 40 -1.61 0.07 -1.47
N LEU A 41 -2.85 -0.22 -1.87
CA LEU A 41 -4.03 0.41 -1.31
C LEU A 41 -4.56 -0.47 -0.18
N VAL A 42 -4.76 0.13 0.99
CA VAL A 42 -5.45 -0.47 2.13
C VAL A 42 -6.89 0.02 2.09
N VAL A 43 -7.84 -0.91 1.99
CA VAL A 43 -9.26 -0.60 1.88
C VAL A 43 -9.98 -1.21 3.08
N ARG A 44 -10.45 -0.36 3.98
CA ARG A 44 -11.19 -0.76 5.18
C ARG A 44 -12.70 -0.70 4.90
N GLY A 45 -13.33 -1.85 4.74
CA GLY A 45 -14.80 -2.03 4.72
C GLY A 45 -15.23 -2.90 5.91
N GLU A 46 -16.17 -3.84 5.70
CA GLU A 46 -16.52 -4.87 6.72
C GLU A 46 -15.28 -5.69 7.16
N GLY A 47 -14.27 -5.78 6.30
CA GLY A 47 -12.92 -6.29 6.59
C GLY A 47 -11.86 -5.42 5.93
N VAL A 48 -10.58 -5.75 6.14
CA VAL A 48 -9.48 -5.12 5.41
C VAL A 48 -9.17 -5.87 4.11
N VAL A 49 -9.10 -5.11 3.01
CA VAL A 49 -8.61 -5.60 1.71
C VAL A 49 -7.38 -4.81 1.29
N LEU A 50 -6.34 -5.54 0.90
CA LEU A 50 -5.12 -4.96 0.32
C LEU A 50 -5.08 -5.18 -1.19
N GLN A 51 -4.83 -4.11 -1.95
CA GLN A 51 -4.78 -4.12 -3.40
C GLN A 51 -3.44 -3.58 -3.90
N ALA A 52 -2.70 -4.37 -4.67
CA ALA A 52 -1.46 -3.91 -5.31
C ALA A 52 -1.75 -2.90 -6.42
N ARG A 53 -0.72 -2.16 -6.86
CA ARG A 53 -0.82 -1.22 -8.01
C ARG A 53 -1.48 -1.82 -9.25
N SER A 54 -1.31 -3.12 -9.50
CA SER A 54 -1.90 -3.81 -10.65
C SER A 54 -3.43 -4.02 -10.55
N GLY A 55 -4.05 -3.69 -9.41
CA GLY A 55 -5.45 -3.99 -9.12
C GLY A 55 -5.66 -5.37 -8.47
N ARG A 56 -4.62 -6.20 -8.37
CA ARG A 56 -4.72 -7.53 -7.76
C ARG A 56 -4.91 -7.44 -6.25
N ARG A 57 -5.86 -8.20 -5.71
CA ARG A 57 -6.01 -8.41 -4.26
C ARG A 57 -4.85 -9.28 -3.73
N VAL A 58 -4.12 -8.77 -2.75
CA VAL A 58 -2.94 -9.42 -2.15
C VAL A 58 -3.02 -9.54 -0.63
N THR A 59 -4.24 -9.47 -0.09
CA THR A 59 -4.52 -9.41 1.36
C THR A 59 -3.84 -10.52 2.16
N GLY A 60 -3.86 -11.76 1.66
CA GLY A 60 -3.24 -12.90 2.35
C GLY A 60 -1.72 -12.85 2.47
N ALA A 61 -1.02 -12.01 1.68
CA ALA A 61 0.44 -11.87 1.76
C ALA A 61 0.90 -10.94 2.90
N PHE A 62 -0.01 -10.14 3.47
CA PHE A 62 0.32 -9.15 4.49
C PHE A 62 -0.66 -9.17 5.67
N PRO A 63 -0.72 -10.27 6.45
CA PRO A 63 -1.64 -10.39 7.57
C PRO A 63 -1.33 -9.41 8.72
N ASP A 64 -0.09 -9.00 8.88
CA ASP A 64 0.36 -7.92 9.76
C ASP A 64 -0.27 -6.56 9.39
N LEU A 65 -0.28 -6.22 8.10
CA LEU A 65 -0.91 -4.99 7.61
C LEU A 65 -2.43 -5.04 7.72
N VAL A 66 -3.02 -6.22 7.53
CA VAL A 66 -4.45 -6.44 7.80
C VAL A 66 -4.73 -6.13 9.27
N ALA A 67 -4.01 -6.76 10.20
CA ALA A 67 -4.20 -6.54 11.63
C ALA A 67 -3.98 -5.07 12.05
N ALA A 68 -2.99 -4.39 11.47
CA ALA A 68 -2.72 -2.99 11.74
C ALA A 68 -3.82 -2.04 11.20
N ALA A 69 -4.52 -2.43 10.13
CA ALA A 69 -5.56 -1.63 9.50
C ALA A 69 -6.97 -1.92 10.05
N GLU A 70 -7.19 -3.05 10.75
CA GLU A 70 -8.48 -3.39 11.36
C GLU A 70 -9.08 -2.28 12.27
N PRO A 71 -8.28 -1.57 13.10
CA PRO A 71 -8.79 -0.49 13.95
C PRO A 71 -9.18 0.79 13.18
N LEU A 72 -8.86 0.91 11.89
CA LEU A 72 -9.23 2.08 11.11
C LEU A 72 -10.76 2.14 10.95
N PRO A 73 -11.36 3.35 10.86
CA PRO A 73 -12.78 3.50 10.58
C PRO A 73 -13.18 2.82 9.27
N GLU A 74 -14.35 2.17 9.27
CA GLU A 74 -14.95 1.68 8.02
C GLU A 74 -15.14 2.82 7.01
N GLY A 75 -14.86 2.53 5.74
CA GLY A 75 -14.83 3.53 4.66
C GLY A 75 -13.46 4.15 4.41
N THR A 76 -12.45 3.85 5.26
CA THR A 76 -11.09 4.37 5.07
C THR A 76 -10.39 3.69 3.89
N VAL A 77 -9.76 4.50 3.03
CA VAL A 77 -8.82 4.04 2.01
C VAL A 77 -7.49 4.75 2.20
N LEU A 78 -6.41 3.98 2.35
CA LEU A 78 -5.05 4.51 2.39
C LEU A 78 -4.29 4.08 1.14
N ASP A 79 -3.49 4.99 0.58
CA ASP A 79 -2.53 4.72 -0.49
C ASP A 79 -1.13 4.91 0.08
N GLY A 80 -0.26 3.94 -0.11
CA GLY A 80 1.08 4.00 0.43
C GLY A 80 2.02 2.95 -0.14
N GLU A 81 3.26 3.03 0.30
CA GLU A 81 4.33 2.14 -0.11
C GLU A 81 4.70 1.21 1.05
N VAL A 82 4.58 -0.10 0.84
CA VAL A 82 5.11 -1.06 1.82
C VAL A 82 6.60 -1.20 1.59
N VAL A 83 7.37 -1.13 2.68
CA VAL A 83 8.82 -1.28 2.70
C VAL A 83 9.21 -2.30 3.76
N VAL A 84 10.35 -2.96 3.55
CA VAL A 84 11.05 -3.71 4.61
C VAL A 84 12.20 -2.84 5.09
N TRP A 85 12.31 -2.64 6.40
CA TRP A 85 13.35 -1.81 7.01
C TRP A 85 14.39 -2.69 7.69
N THR A 86 15.65 -2.56 7.26
CA THR A 86 16.77 -3.36 7.76
C THR A 86 17.97 -2.45 7.95
N ASP A 87 18.60 -2.48 9.13
CA ASP A 87 19.83 -1.74 9.42
C ASP A 87 19.80 -0.25 9.03
N GLY A 88 18.68 0.43 9.31
CA GLY A 88 18.54 1.86 9.05
C GLY A 88 18.24 2.25 7.60
N ARG A 89 17.92 1.28 6.72
CA ARG A 89 17.57 1.52 5.31
C ARG A 89 16.44 0.61 4.83
N THR A 90 15.85 0.97 3.69
CA THR A 90 14.85 0.12 3.02
C THR A 90 15.53 -1.00 2.22
N ASP A 91 15.05 -2.24 2.37
CA ASP A 91 15.43 -3.39 1.54
C ASP A 91 14.34 -3.67 0.48
N PHE A 92 14.55 -3.12 -0.71
CA PHE A 92 13.64 -3.28 -1.84
C PHE A 92 13.54 -4.74 -2.32
N ALA A 93 14.64 -5.51 -2.25
CA ALA A 93 14.61 -6.90 -2.68
C ALA A 93 13.80 -7.76 -1.70
N ALA A 94 13.87 -7.49 -0.40
CA ALA A 94 13.08 -8.17 0.61
C ALA A 94 11.58 -7.96 0.41
N VAL A 95 11.14 -6.71 0.23
CA VAL A 95 9.71 -6.45 0.02
C VAL A 95 9.19 -7.05 -1.29
N GLN A 96 10.00 -7.07 -2.37
CA GLN A 96 9.62 -7.78 -3.59
C GLN A 96 9.49 -9.29 -3.38
N ARG A 97 10.43 -9.93 -2.66
CA ARG A 97 10.32 -11.35 -2.31
C ARG A 97 9.06 -11.64 -1.51
N ARG A 98 8.72 -10.78 -0.55
CA ARG A 98 7.51 -10.90 0.25
C ARG A 98 6.24 -10.75 -0.60
N ALA A 99 6.17 -9.74 -1.47
CA ALA A 99 5.03 -9.50 -2.35
C ALA A 99 4.80 -10.62 -3.39
N ALA A 100 5.86 -11.34 -3.77
CA ALA A 100 5.81 -12.49 -4.67
C ALA A 100 5.51 -13.82 -3.94
N ALA A 101 5.62 -13.87 -2.61
CA ALA A 101 5.44 -15.08 -1.83
C ALA A 101 3.96 -15.47 -1.69
N THR A 102 3.72 -16.76 -1.41
CA THR A 102 2.39 -17.24 -1.04
C THR A 102 1.98 -16.70 0.32
N ALA A 103 0.67 -16.65 0.60
CA ALA A 103 0.14 -16.25 1.90
C ALA A 103 0.75 -17.04 3.07
N ALA A 104 1.09 -18.32 2.85
CA ALA A 104 1.75 -19.16 3.85
C ALA A 104 3.21 -18.79 4.13
N ARG A 105 3.93 -18.24 3.15
CA ARG A 105 5.37 -17.95 3.24
C ARG A 105 5.68 -16.48 3.50
N ALA A 106 4.83 -15.58 3.04
CA ALA A 106 5.03 -14.14 3.15
C ALA A 106 5.27 -13.61 4.59
N PRO A 107 4.62 -14.15 5.65
CA PRO A 107 4.86 -13.69 7.02
C PRO A 107 6.29 -13.91 7.53
N ALA A 108 7.04 -14.86 6.97
CA ALA A 108 8.41 -15.17 7.40
C ALA A 108 9.50 -14.37 6.66
N LEU A 109 9.12 -13.43 5.79
CA LEU A 109 10.02 -12.71 4.88
C LEU A 109 10.20 -11.22 5.20
N ALA A 110 9.66 -10.77 6.34
CA ALA A 110 9.81 -9.41 6.85
C ALA A 110 10.09 -9.45 8.35
#